data_AF-A0A1J4WYH4-F1
#
_entry.id   AF-A0A1J4WYH4-F1
#
_cell.length_a   1.000
_cell.length_b   1.000
_cell.length_c   1.000
_cell.angle_alpha   90.00
_cell.angle_beta   90.00
_cell.angle_gamma   90.00
#
_symmetry.space_group_name_H-M   'P 1'
#
loop_
_entity.id
_entity.type
_entity.pdbx_description
1 polymer ?
#
loop_
_entity_poly.entity_id
_entity_poly.type
_entity_poly.pdbx_seq_one_letter_code
_entity_poly.pdbx_strand_id
1 'polypeptide(L)'
;MQLFTSLQSFFDPFLLFVSADPLLRAVQTGLLLIGAVVIFLVFFVTRDILLRTHSFWYMALCIVLTALLPGVGFLIYLLIRPPRSIRERQLDERIEALTEKLLGRKGRPGKKSPKND
;
A
#
# COMPACT_ATOMS: atom_id res chain seq x y z
N MET A 1 22.25 -33.29 16.06
CA MET A 1 23.06 -33.20 14.82
C MET A 1 22.20 -33.14 13.56
N GLN A 2 21.26 -34.06 13.31
CA GLN A 2 20.42 -34.06 12.10
C GLN A 2 19.66 -32.74 11.83
N LEU A 3 19.09 -32.13 12.87
CA LEU A 3 18.35 -30.86 12.78
C LEU A 3 19.22 -29.67 12.28
N PHE A 4 20.49 -29.64 12.70
CA PHE A 4 21.45 -28.61 12.28
C PHE A 4 21.85 -28.80 10.82
N THR A 5 22.03 -30.05 10.40
CA THR A 5 22.36 -30.40 9.01
C THR A 5 21.21 -30.05 8.06
N SER A 6 19.95 -30.34 8.44
CA SER A 6 18.78 -29.95 7.64
C SER A 6 18.62 -28.44 7.51
N LEU A 7 18.90 -27.69 8.57
CA LEU A 7 18.87 -26.24 8.54
C LEU A 7 19.96 -25.68 7.62
N GLN A 8 21.16 -26.24 7.69
CA GLN A 8 22.29 -25.84 6.84
C GLN A 8 22.00 -26.13 5.35
N SER A 9 21.49 -27.31 5.01
CA SER A 9 21.12 -27.65 3.63
C SER A 9 20.01 -26.76 3.07
N PHE A 10 19.15 -26.20 3.92
CA PHE A 10 18.15 -25.22 3.51
C PHE A 10 18.77 -23.84 3.18
N PHE A 11 19.84 -23.47 3.87
CA PHE A 11 20.55 -22.19 3.65
C PHE A 11 21.68 -22.28 2.62
N ASP A 12 22.19 -23.47 2.30
CA ASP A 12 23.25 -23.69 1.31
C ASP A 12 23.01 -22.97 -0.04
N PRO A 13 21.79 -22.97 -0.64
CA PRO A 13 21.54 -22.22 -1.87
C PRO A 13 21.72 -20.70 -1.72
N PHE A 14 21.38 -20.16 -0.54
CA PHE A 14 21.55 -18.73 -0.24
C PHE A 14 23.00 -18.37 0.08
N LEU A 15 23.77 -19.31 0.64
CA LEU A 15 25.20 -19.14 0.88
C LEU A 15 26.01 -19.24 -0.42
N LEU A 16 25.60 -20.13 -1.34
CA LEU A 16 26.17 -20.22 -2.70
C LEU A 16 25.87 -18.99 -3.56
N PHE A 17 24.81 -18.25 -3.24
CA PHE A 17 24.50 -16.98 -3.88
C PHE A 17 25.51 -15.88 -3.52
N VAL A 18 26.22 -15.98 -2.38
CA VAL A 18 27.20 -14.98 -1.95
C VAL A 18 28.50 -15.13 -2.75
N SER A 19 28.83 -14.14 -3.57
CA SER A 19 30.06 -14.16 -4.36
C SER A 19 31.32 -14.02 -3.48
N ALA A 20 32.40 -14.71 -3.85
CA ALA A 20 33.70 -14.58 -3.19
C ALA A 20 34.36 -13.20 -3.42
N ASP A 21 34.07 -12.55 -4.57
CA ASP A 21 34.60 -11.25 -4.89
C ASP A 21 33.96 -10.14 -4.05
N PRO A 22 34.74 -9.24 -3.44
CA PRO A 22 34.22 -8.21 -2.54
C PRO A 22 33.31 -7.21 -3.25
N LEU A 23 33.59 -6.89 -4.52
CA LEU A 23 32.78 -5.99 -5.34
C LEU A 23 31.43 -6.60 -5.69
N LEU A 24 31.42 -7.85 -6.18
CA LEU A 24 30.18 -8.56 -6.51
C LEU A 24 29.31 -8.76 -5.27
N ARG A 25 29.93 -9.00 -4.11
CA ARG A 25 29.21 -9.14 -2.84
C ARG A 25 28.55 -7.84 -2.41
N ALA A 26 29.23 -6.70 -2.60
CA ALA A 26 28.64 -5.39 -2.35
C ALA A 26 27.44 -5.12 -3.27
N VAL A 27 27.55 -5.45 -4.57
CA VAL A 27 26.45 -5.32 -5.53
C VAL A 27 25.27 -6.23 -5.15
N GLN A 28 25.52 -7.50 -4.83
CA GLN A 28 24.48 -8.44 -4.39
C GLN A 28 23.76 -7.97 -3.13
N THR A 29 24.52 -7.49 -2.14
CA THR A 29 23.95 -6.94 -0.89
C THR A 29 23.10 -5.70 -1.19
N GLY A 30 23.59 -4.81 -2.04
CA GLY A 30 22.85 -3.62 -2.46
C GLY A 30 21.57 -3.98 -3.20
N LEU A 31 21.63 -4.95 -4.12
CA LEU A 31 20.46 -5.42 -4.87
C LEU A 31 19.40 -6.06 -3.96
N LEU A 32 19.83 -6.82 -2.95
CA LEU A 32 18.95 -7.39 -1.92
C LEU A 32 18.26 -6.29 -1.10
N LEU A 33 19.00 -5.27 -0.68
CA LEU A 33 18.44 -4.13 0.06
C LEU A 33 17.45 -3.34 -0.80
N ILE A 34 17.80 -3.06 -2.07
CA ILE A 34 16.90 -2.37 -3.00
C ILE A 34 15.64 -3.21 -3.22
N GLY A 35 15.77 -4.52 -3.46
CA GLY A 35 14.64 -5.43 -3.61
C GLY A 35 13.73 -5.43 -2.38
N ALA A 36 14.30 -5.48 -1.18
CA ALA A 36 13.54 -5.41 0.07
C ALA A 36 12.78 -4.07 0.20
N VAL A 37 13.42 -2.95 -0.15
CA VAL A 37 12.77 -1.63 -0.15
C VAL A 37 11.63 -1.57 -1.16
N VAL A 38 11.81 -2.11 -2.37
CA VAL A 38 10.78 -2.18 -3.40
C VAL A 38 9.58 -2.98 -2.91
N ILE A 39 9.79 -4.17 -2.36
CA ILE A 39 8.72 -5.01 -1.80
C ILE A 39 8.00 -4.25 -0.68
N PHE A 40 8.75 -3.65 0.23
CA PHE A 40 8.20 -2.83 1.31
C PHE A 40 7.32 -1.70 0.77
N LEU A 41 7.76 -0.99 -0.27
CA LEU A 41 7.01 0.09 -0.90
C LEU A 41 5.68 -0.40 -1.48
N VAL A 42 5.69 -1.52 -2.21
CA VAL A 42 4.47 -2.09 -2.80
C VAL A 42 3.47 -2.48 -1.72
N PHE A 43 3.92 -3.13 -0.65
CA PHE A 43 3.07 -3.46 0.50
C PHE A 43 2.54 -2.20 1.21
N PHE A 44 3.40 -1.20 1.39
CA PHE A 44 3.03 0.06 1.99
C PHE A 44 1.94 0.77 1.19
N VAL A 45 2.10 0.88 -0.13
CA VAL A 45 1.12 1.48 -1.05
C VAL A 45 -0.18 0.68 -1.04
N THR A 46 -0.09 -0.64 -1.08
CA THR A 46 -1.26 -1.54 -1.00
C THR A 46 -2.06 -1.27 0.27
N ARG A 47 -1.40 -1.23 1.44
CA ARG A 47 -2.05 -0.93 2.72
C ARG A 47 -2.67 0.48 2.73
N ASP A 48 -1.94 1.48 2.25
CA ASP A 48 -2.41 2.86 2.30
C ASP A 48 -3.61 3.10 1.36
N ILE A 49 -3.63 2.51 0.16
CA ILE A 49 -4.77 2.67 -0.76
C ILE A 49 -6.01 1.89 -0.30
N LEU A 50 -5.84 0.70 0.28
CA LEU A 50 -6.95 -0.07 0.87
C LEU A 50 -7.66 0.70 1.98
N LEU A 51 -6.95 1.54 2.73
CA LEU A 51 -7.52 2.36 3.81
C LEU A 51 -8.16 3.67 3.31
N ARG A 52 -7.92 4.06 2.06
CA ARG A 52 -8.33 5.36 1.50
C ARG A 52 -9.40 5.27 0.42
N THR A 53 -9.55 4.14 -0.27
CA THR A 53 -10.45 3.99 -1.43
C THR A 53 -11.21 2.68 -1.39
N HIS A 54 -12.46 2.68 -1.86
CA HIS A 54 -13.34 1.49 -1.94
C HIS A 54 -13.45 0.95 -3.38
N SER A 55 -12.92 1.67 -4.37
CA SER A 55 -12.88 1.25 -5.77
C SER A 55 -11.74 0.27 -6.00
N PHE A 56 -12.10 -0.99 -6.28
CA PHE A 56 -11.16 -2.08 -6.54
C PHE A 56 -10.25 -1.82 -7.75
N TRP A 57 -10.83 -1.29 -8.85
CA TRP A 57 -10.08 -0.97 -10.07
C TRP A 57 -8.97 0.04 -9.84
N TYR A 58 -9.26 1.07 -9.04
CA TYR A 58 -8.29 2.10 -8.72
C TYR A 58 -7.17 1.58 -7.81
N MET A 59 -7.52 0.74 -6.82
CA MET A 59 -6.54 0.05 -5.99
C MET A 59 -5.61 -0.82 -6.84
N ALA A 60 -6.17 -1.67 -7.70
CA ALA A 60 -5.39 -2.56 -8.55
C ALA A 60 -4.45 -1.80 -9.49
N LEU A 61 -4.93 -0.72 -10.12
CA LEU A 61 -4.11 0.10 -11.01
C LEU A 61 -2.92 0.73 -10.26
N CYS A 62 -3.14 1.31 -9.08
CA CYS A 62 -2.05 1.89 -8.28
C CYS A 62 -1.05 0.85 -7.79
N ILE A 63 -1.50 -0.34 -7.39
CA ILE A 63 -0.62 -1.43 -6.94
C ILE A 63 0.21 -1.93 -8.11
N VAL A 64 -0.41 -2.21 -9.26
CA VAL A 64 0.29 -2.68 -10.47
C VAL A 64 1.28 -1.63 -10.98
N LEU A 65 0.88 -0.35 -11.00
CA LEU A 65 1.75 0.76 -11.41
C LEU A 65 2.98 0.87 -10.51
N THR A 66 2.79 0.77 -9.19
CA THR A 66 3.90 0.80 -8.21
C THR A 66 4.75 -0.46 -8.29
N ALA A 67 4.17 -1.62 -8.56
CA ALA A 67 4.92 -2.87 -8.70
C ALA A 67 5.81 -2.89 -9.96
N LEU A 68 5.32 -2.33 -11.08
CA LEU A 68 6.09 -2.25 -12.33
C LEU A 68 7.15 -1.15 -12.30
N LEU A 69 6.85 -0.01 -11.67
CA LEU A 69 7.78 1.10 -11.53
C LEU A 69 7.83 1.56 -10.07
N PRO A 70 8.55 0.90 -9.17
CA PRO A 70 8.51 1.23 -7.74
C PRO A 70 9.04 2.62 -7.40
N GLY A 71 10.00 3.17 -8.15
CA GLY A 71 10.44 4.55 -7.96
C GLY A 71 9.43 5.57 -8.52
N VAL A 72 9.19 5.51 -9.83
CA VAL A 72 8.34 6.49 -10.54
C VAL A 72 6.86 6.30 -10.19
N GLY A 73 6.39 5.05 -10.14
CA GLY A 73 5.02 4.69 -9.75
C GLY A 73 4.70 5.07 -8.31
N PHE A 74 5.67 5.01 -7.38
CA PHE A 74 5.47 5.54 -6.03
C PHE A 74 5.32 7.07 -6.01
N LEU A 75 6.12 7.80 -6.81
CA LEU A 75 5.97 9.24 -6.95
C LEU A 75 4.61 9.63 -7.56
N ILE A 76 4.22 8.96 -8.65
CA ILE A 76 2.91 9.15 -9.28
C ILE A 76 1.79 8.81 -8.29
N TYR A 77 1.95 7.73 -7.53
CA TYR A 77 1.02 7.34 -6.46
C TYR A 77 0.88 8.46 -5.43
N LEU A 78 1.96 9.08 -4.97
CA LEU A 78 1.89 10.21 -4.03
C LEU A 78 1.13 11.41 -4.60
N LEU A 79 1.26 11.71 -5.89
CA LEU A 79 0.51 12.80 -6.54
C LEU A 79 -0.99 12.51 -6.62
N ILE A 80 -1.33 11.25 -6.89
CA ILE A 80 -2.71 10.79 -7.13
C ILE A 80 -3.42 10.40 -5.82
N ARG A 81 -2.67 10.29 -4.73
CA ARG A 81 -3.13 9.86 -3.41
C ARG A 81 -4.31 10.71 -2.93
N PRO A 82 -5.48 10.11 -2.68
CA PRO A 82 -6.62 10.83 -2.12
C PRO A 82 -6.27 11.42 -0.74
N PRO A 83 -6.43 12.74 -0.54
CA PRO A 83 -6.01 13.41 0.69
C PRO A 83 -6.89 13.01 1.89
N ARG A 84 -8.16 12.63 1.66
CA ARG A 84 -9.10 12.21 2.71
C ARG A 84 -9.30 10.70 2.74
N SER A 85 -9.24 10.13 3.94
CA SER A 85 -9.57 8.71 4.14
C SER A 85 -11.09 8.49 4.12
N ILE A 86 -11.52 7.26 3.80
CA ILE A 86 -12.95 6.88 3.86
C ILE A 86 -13.51 7.13 5.26
N ARG A 87 -12.70 6.87 6.29
CA ARG A 87 -13.09 7.01 7.68
C ARG A 87 -13.42 8.45 8.03
N GLU A 88 -12.68 9.43 7.51
CA GLU A 88 -12.99 10.86 7.70
C GLU A 88 -14.31 11.23 7.04
N ARG A 89 -14.57 10.76 5.80
CA ARG A 89 -15.84 11.02 5.12
C ARG A 89 -17.03 10.44 5.88
N GLN A 90 -16.89 9.21 6.38
CA GLN A 90 -17.92 8.57 7.20
C GLN A 90 -18.08 9.23 8.57
N LEU A 91 -16.99 9.76 9.15
CA LEU A 91 -17.06 10.51 10.40
C LEU A 91 -17.83 11.81 10.21
N ASP A 92 -17.52 12.56 9.13
CA ASP A 92 -18.20 13.79 8.74
C ASP A 92 -19.70 13.52 8.55
N GLU A 93 -20.08 12.48 7.79
CA GLU A 93 -21.49 12.08 7.59
C GLU A 93 -22.20 11.72 8.91
N ARG A 94 -21.53 11.01 9.82
CA ARG A 94 -22.11 10.65 11.13
C ARG A 94 -22.26 11.85 12.05
N ILE A 95 -21.29 12.76 12.05
CA ILE A 95 -21.34 14.01 12.82
C ILE A 95 -22.46 14.90 12.30
N GLU A 96 -22.61 15.01 10.97
CA GLU A 96 -23.69 15.76 10.34
C GLU A 96 -25.06 15.16 10.70
N ALA A 97 -25.22 13.84 10.62
CA ALA A 97 -26.45 13.15 10.99
C ALA A 97 -26.79 13.26 12.50
N LEU A 98 -25.79 13.23 13.39
CA LEU A 98 -25.99 13.44 14.83
C LEU A 98 -26.37 14.90 15.12
N THR A 99 -25.71 15.85 14.47
CA THR A 99 -25.99 17.27 14.59
C THR A 99 -27.41 17.59 14.12
N GLU A 100 -27.86 16.98 13.02
CA GLU A 100 -29.23 17.11 12.53
C GLU A 100 -30.26 16.56 13.53
N LYS A 101 -30.00 15.39 14.13
CA LYS A 101 -30.87 14.78 15.14
C LYS A 101 -30.92 15.55 16.46
N LEU A 102 -29.80 16.10 16.92
CA LEU A 102 -29.70 16.79 18.21
C LEU A 102 -30.13 18.25 18.14
N LEU A 103 -29.82 18.96 17.05
CA LEU A 103 -30.18 20.38 16.90
C LEU A 103 -31.55 20.59 16.24
N GLY A 104 -32.21 19.53 15.74
CA GLY A 104 -33.55 19.60 15.15
C GLY A 104 -33.67 20.65 14.04
N ARG A 105 -32.54 20.98 13.37
CA ARG A 105 -32.48 22.11 12.45
C ARG A 105 -33.05 21.71 11.10
N LYS A 106 -34.36 21.86 10.96
CA LYS A 106 -35.06 21.86 9.67
C LYS A 106 -34.45 22.96 8.79
N GLY A 107 -33.62 22.61 7.80
CA GLY A 107 -33.31 23.52 6.70
C GLY A 107 -31.93 23.39 6.06
N ARG A 108 -31.84 22.56 5.00
CA ARG A 108 -31.60 23.02 3.61
C ARG A 108 -31.86 21.86 2.64
N PRO A 109 -32.64 22.05 1.57
CA PRO A 109 -32.84 21.02 0.56
C PRO A 109 -31.63 21.01 -0.39
N GLY A 110 -31.14 19.82 -0.71
CA GLY A 110 -30.46 19.59 -1.99
C GLY A 110 -29.04 19.05 -1.92
N LYS A 111 -28.93 17.72 -1.88
CA LYS A 111 -28.16 17.02 -2.93
C LYS A 111 -28.80 15.67 -3.20
N LYS A 112 -29.46 15.56 -4.36
CA LYS A 112 -30.06 14.31 -4.83
C LYS A 112 -28.97 13.24 -4.96
N SER A 113 -29.23 12.08 -4.37
CA SER A 113 -28.52 10.84 -4.63
C SER A 113 -28.52 10.54 -6.14
N PRO A 114 -27.40 10.11 -6.75
CA PRO A 114 -27.40 9.71 -8.15
C PRO A 114 -28.23 8.43 -8.27
N LYS A 115 -29.24 8.49 -9.14
CA LYS A 115 -30.09 7.36 -9.51
C LYS A 115 -29.24 6.41 -10.36
N ASN A 116 -28.98 5.21 -9.85
CA ASN A 116 -28.54 4.09 -10.68
C ASN A 116 -29.75 3.62 -11.48
N ASP A 117 -29.68 3.77 -12.80
CA ASP A 117 -30.36 2.92 -13.77
C ASP A 117 -29.30 2.01 -14.40
#